data_AF-A0A089L179-F1
#
_entry.id   AF-A0A089L179-F1
#
_cell.length_a   1.000
_cell.length_b   1.000
_cell.length_c   1.000
_cell.angle_alpha   90.00
_cell.angle_beta   90.00
_cell.angle_gamma   90.00
#
_symmetry.space_group_name_H-M   'P 1'
#
loop_
_entity.id
_entity.type
_entity.pdbx_description
1 polymer ?
#
loop_
_entity_poly.entity_id
_entity_poly.type
_entity_poly.pdbx_seq_one_letter_code
_entity_poly.pdbx_strand_id
1 'polypeptide(L)'
;MKDPKMLQKKERLLELVTGFCQQYLDEDYEQLSCKMVEKLGRKRTVPFMSGKLEIWAAGIVHAVGTVNFLFDNSFEPCVSVHDICDYFGTAQSSTSQKSKLIRDMFKMSHFGGEFATQVSQQNNPFNNLVSINGYIVSADFLEDK
;
A
#
# COMPACT_ATOMS: atom_id res chain seq x y z
N MET A 1 0.94 -2.67 -29.08
CA MET A 1 -0.23 -3.33 -28.43
C MET A 1 0.27 -4.06 -27.21
N LYS A 2 -0.37 -3.90 -26.03
CA LYS A 2 0.03 -4.65 -24.83
C LYS A 2 -0.31 -6.14 -25.03
N ASP A 3 0.57 -7.04 -24.55
CA ASP A 3 0.39 -8.50 -24.63
C ASP A 3 -0.96 -8.91 -24.00
N PRO A 4 -1.86 -9.60 -24.73
CA PRO A 4 -3.15 -10.07 -24.22
C PRO A 4 -3.04 -10.87 -22.92
N LYS A 5 -1.98 -11.70 -22.79
CA LYS A 5 -1.76 -12.49 -21.57
C LYS A 5 -1.46 -11.61 -20.36
N MET A 6 -0.72 -10.52 -20.58
CA MET A 6 -0.41 -9.56 -19.53
C MET A 6 -1.65 -8.78 -19.10
N LEU A 7 -2.51 -8.39 -20.06
CA LEU A 7 -3.78 -7.73 -19.76
C LEU A 7 -4.70 -8.63 -18.92
N GLN A 8 -4.86 -9.90 -19.30
CA GLN A 8 -5.65 -10.87 -18.53
C GLN A 8 -5.10 -11.06 -17.10
N LYS A 9 -3.77 -11.21 -16.95
CA LYS A 9 -3.16 -11.31 -15.61
C LYS A 9 -3.37 -10.05 -14.78
N LYS A 10 -3.33 -8.88 -15.40
CA LYS A 10 -3.55 -7.59 -14.75
C LYS A 10 -5.00 -7.46 -14.28
N GLU A 11 -5.97 -7.78 -15.12
CA GLU A 11 -7.40 -7.80 -14.77
C GLU A 11 -7.66 -8.74 -13.60
N ARG A 12 -7.13 -9.96 -13.67
CA ARG A 12 -7.26 -10.91 -12.56
C ARG A 12 -6.64 -10.39 -11.26
N LEU A 13 -5.52 -9.68 -11.35
CA LEU A 13 -4.88 -9.10 -10.17
C LEU A 13 -5.68 -7.93 -9.59
N LEU A 14 -6.33 -7.11 -10.43
CA LEU A 14 -7.27 -6.07 -10.00
C LEU A 14 -8.46 -6.69 -9.26
N GLU A 15 -9.08 -7.72 -9.81
CA GLU A 15 -10.20 -8.43 -9.14
C GLU A 15 -9.80 -8.96 -7.75
N LEU A 16 -8.60 -9.55 -7.63
CA LEU A 16 -8.12 -10.11 -6.37
C LEU A 16 -7.94 -9.03 -5.29
N VAL A 17 -7.31 -7.90 -5.63
CA VAL A 17 -7.10 -6.82 -4.65
C VAL A 17 -8.40 -6.09 -4.32
N THR A 18 -9.24 -5.83 -5.33
CA THR A 18 -10.57 -5.23 -5.13
C THR A 18 -11.44 -6.09 -4.23
N GLY A 19 -11.51 -7.40 -4.45
CA GLY A 19 -12.31 -8.30 -3.61
C GLY A 19 -11.90 -8.28 -2.14
N PHE A 20 -10.60 -8.26 -1.84
CA PHE A 20 -10.14 -8.15 -0.46
C PHE A 20 -10.50 -6.78 0.15
N CYS A 21 -10.23 -5.69 -0.58
CA CYS A 21 -10.48 -4.35 -0.07
C CYS A 21 -11.97 -4.11 0.20
N GLN A 22 -12.87 -4.57 -0.69
CA GLN A 22 -14.31 -4.43 -0.51
C GLN A 22 -14.86 -5.28 0.65
N GLN A 23 -14.23 -6.42 0.94
CA GLN A 23 -14.68 -7.31 1.99
C GLN A 23 -14.14 -6.92 3.39
N TYR A 24 -12.91 -6.40 3.46
CA TYR A 24 -12.21 -6.21 4.73
C TYR A 24 -11.74 -4.79 5.02
N LEU A 25 -11.66 -3.92 4.00
CA LEU A 25 -11.11 -2.58 4.10
C LEU A 25 -12.13 -1.53 3.60
N ASP A 26 -11.64 -0.48 2.94
CA ASP A 26 -12.44 0.62 2.40
C ASP A 26 -12.02 0.98 0.96
N GLU A 27 -12.67 2.01 0.42
CA GLU A 27 -12.43 2.53 -0.92
C GLU A 27 -11.02 3.12 -1.09
N ASP A 28 -10.45 3.74 -0.07
CA ASP A 28 -9.09 4.32 -0.12
C ASP A 28 -8.07 3.20 -0.36
N TYR A 29 -8.15 2.11 0.40
CA TYR A 29 -7.29 0.94 0.21
C TYR A 29 -7.51 0.25 -1.13
N GLU A 30 -8.76 0.19 -1.62
CA GLU A 30 -9.07 -0.35 -2.96
C GLU A 30 -8.38 0.48 -4.04
N GLN A 31 -8.59 1.80 -4.04
CA GLN A 31 -8.03 2.71 -5.05
C GLN A 31 -6.49 2.66 -5.05
N LEU A 32 -5.87 2.65 -3.88
CA LEU A 32 -4.41 2.57 -3.75
C LEU A 32 -3.85 1.22 -4.22
N SER A 33 -4.54 0.12 -3.90
CA SER A 33 -4.14 -1.22 -4.34
C SER A 33 -4.28 -1.38 -5.86
N CYS A 34 -5.38 -0.91 -6.44
CA CYS A 34 -5.59 -0.87 -7.89
C CYS A 34 -4.55 0.00 -8.59
N LYS A 35 -4.24 1.18 -8.04
CA LYS A 35 -3.16 2.05 -8.52
C LYS A 35 -1.81 1.33 -8.52
N MET A 36 -1.51 0.52 -7.50
CA MET A 36 -0.27 -0.27 -7.46
C MET A 36 -0.23 -1.31 -8.59
N VAL A 37 -1.33 -2.02 -8.84
CA VAL A 37 -1.45 -2.97 -9.97
C VAL A 37 -1.20 -2.26 -11.30
N GLU A 38 -1.80 -1.09 -11.51
CA GLU A 38 -1.59 -0.26 -12.69
C GLU A 38 -0.12 0.12 -12.88
N LYS A 39 0.56 0.56 -11.82
CA LYS A 39 1.97 0.93 -11.89
C LYS A 39 2.87 -0.27 -12.18
N LEU A 40 2.60 -1.43 -11.59
CA LEU A 40 3.32 -2.68 -11.91
C LEU A 40 3.15 -3.04 -13.39
N GLY A 41 1.94 -2.89 -13.93
CA GLY A 41 1.62 -3.16 -15.35
C GLY A 41 2.17 -2.14 -16.35
N ARG A 42 2.82 -1.07 -15.88
CA ARG A 42 3.50 -0.06 -16.71
C ARG A 42 5.03 -0.24 -16.73
N LYS A 43 5.60 -1.11 -15.91
CA LYS A 43 7.05 -1.35 -15.93
C LYS A 43 7.47 -2.03 -17.23
N ARG A 44 8.67 -1.70 -17.73
CA ARG A 44 9.27 -2.28 -18.93
C ARG A 44 9.25 -3.81 -18.90
N THR A 45 9.60 -4.38 -17.75
CA THR A 45 9.44 -5.79 -17.44
C THR A 45 8.34 -5.90 -16.38
N VAL A 46 7.17 -6.41 -16.77
CA VAL A 46 5.99 -6.48 -15.91
C VAL A 46 6.19 -7.55 -14.83
N PRO A 47 6.30 -7.19 -13.53
CA PRO A 47 6.76 -8.13 -12.51
C PRO A 47 5.80 -9.29 -12.23
N PHE A 48 4.49 -9.04 -12.26
CA PHE A 48 3.47 -10.07 -12.00
C PHE A 48 3.30 -11.10 -13.13
N MET A 49 4.11 -10.99 -14.19
CA MET A 49 4.17 -12.04 -15.21
C MET A 49 4.79 -13.34 -14.66
N SER A 50 5.61 -13.25 -13.60
CA SER A 50 6.17 -14.39 -12.88
C SER A 50 5.58 -14.54 -11.47
N GLY A 51 5.55 -15.78 -10.97
CA GLY A 51 4.96 -16.14 -9.68
C GLY A 51 3.43 -16.25 -9.71
N LYS A 52 2.87 -16.65 -8.57
CA LYS A 52 1.42 -16.77 -8.33
C LYS A 52 0.80 -15.37 -8.16
N LEU A 53 -0.36 -15.13 -8.75
CA LEU A 53 -1.04 -13.83 -8.67
C LEU A 53 -1.52 -13.53 -7.26
N GLU A 54 -1.87 -14.56 -6.49
CA GLU A 54 -2.30 -14.49 -5.10
C GLU A 54 -1.20 -13.92 -4.20
N ILE A 55 0.06 -14.33 -4.42
CA ILE A 55 1.22 -13.76 -3.71
C ILE A 55 1.41 -12.29 -4.09
N TRP A 56 1.20 -11.93 -5.35
CA TRP A 56 1.24 -10.53 -5.78
C TRP A 56 0.12 -9.71 -5.14
N ALA A 57 -1.11 -10.22 -5.10
CA ALA A 57 -2.26 -9.55 -4.50
C ALA A 57 -2.03 -9.33 -3.00
N ALA A 58 -1.68 -10.38 -2.26
CA ALA A 58 -1.35 -10.31 -0.84
C ALA A 58 -0.21 -9.32 -0.58
N GLY A 59 0.85 -9.37 -1.39
CA GLY A 59 1.98 -8.45 -1.27
C GLY A 59 1.63 -6.99 -1.52
N ILE A 60 0.71 -6.71 -2.46
CA ILE A 60 0.22 -5.35 -2.78
C ILE A 60 -0.58 -4.81 -1.60
N VAL A 61 -1.61 -5.54 -1.15
CA VAL A 61 -2.45 -5.13 -0.02
C VAL A 61 -1.59 -4.94 1.22
N HIS A 62 -0.68 -5.88 1.52
CA HIS A 62 0.24 -5.75 2.65
C HIS A 62 1.18 -4.55 2.50
N ALA A 63 1.65 -4.22 1.30
CA ALA A 63 2.53 -3.06 1.08
C ALA A 63 1.82 -1.73 1.32
N VAL A 64 0.61 -1.58 0.76
CA VAL A 64 -0.26 -0.41 0.99
C VAL A 64 -0.64 -0.33 2.46
N GLY A 65 -1.05 -1.46 3.07
CA GLY A 65 -1.37 -1.56 4.49
C GLY A 65 -0.22 -1.14 5.40
N THR A 66 1.00 -1.60 5.11
CA THR A 66 2.17 -1.27 5.93
C THR A 66 2.41 0.24 6.00
N VAL A 67 2.37 0.94 4.86
CA VAL A 67 2.67 2.39 4.85
C VAL A 67 1.53 3.26 5.39
N ASN A 68 0.37 2.65 5.64
CA ASN A 68 -0.84 3.29 6.16
C ASN A 68 -1.28 2.73 7.52
N PHE A 69 -0.40 2.05 8.24
CA PHE A 69 -0.65 1.58 9.61
C PHE A 69 -1.85 0.63 9.75
N LEU A 70 -2.19 -0.11 8.69
CA LEU A 70 -3.33 -1.04 8.65
C LEU A 70 -3.30 -2.14 9.72
N PHE A 71 -2.12 -2.43 10.26
CA PHE A 71 -1.91 -3.47 11.26
C PHE A 71 -1.87 -2.92 12.70
N ASP A 72 -2.05 -1.61 12.87
CA ASP A 72 -2.12 -0.95 14.16
C ASP A 72 -3.60 -0.74 14.51
N ASN A 73 -4.02 -1.30 15.65
CA ASN A 73 -5.40 -1.24 16.12
C ASN A 73 -5.84 0.15 16.58
N SER A 74 -4.94 1.14 16.55
CA SER A 74 -5.25 2.56 16.77
C SER A 74 -5.79 3.25 15.51
N PHE A 75 -5.77 2.58 14.36
CA PHE A 75 -6.25 3.08 13.07
C PHE A 75 -7.41 2.22 12.55
N GLU A 76 -8.30 2.83 11.78
CA GLU A 76 -9.38 2.13 11.06
C GLU A 76 -9.29 2.40 9.56
N PRO A 77 -9.58 1.40 8.70
CA PRO A 77 -9.77 -0.02 9.04
C PRO A 77 -8.49 -0.67 9.60
N CYS A 78 -8.63 -1.70 10.44
CA CYS A 78 -7.52 -2.52 10.92
C CYS A 78 -7.77 -4.01 10.61
N VAL A 79 -6.77 -4.68 10.03
CA VAL A 79 -6.77 -6.13 9.80
C VAL A 79 -5.42 -6.72 10.16
N SER A 80 -5.35 -8.03 10.43
CA SER A 80 -4.08 -8.69 10.67
C SER A 80 -3.40 -9.14 9.37
N VAL A 81 -2.08 -9.37 9.44
CA VAL A 81 -1.36 -10.02 8.33
C VAL A 81 -1.90 -11.43 8.07
N HIS A 82 -2.42 -12.10 9.10
CA HIS A 82 -3.02 -13.43 8.98
C HIS A 82 -4.29 -13.38 8.13
N ASP A 83 -5.16 -12.38 8.31
CA ASP A 83 -6.38 -12.22 7.50
C ASP A 83 -6.05 -12.06 6.01
N ILE A 84 -5.01 -11.28 5.70
CA ILE A 84 -4.50 -11.16 4.32
C ILE A 84 -4.02 -12.52 3.81
N CYS A 85 -3.20 -13.22 4.60
CA CYS A 85 -2.61 -14.49 4.20
C CYS A 85 -3.68 -15.55 3.95
N ASP A 86 -4.67 -15.63 4.82
CA ASP A 86 -5.76 -16.60 4.76
C ASP A 86 -6.66 -16.35 3.57
N TYR A 87 -7.07 -15.10 3.34
CA TYR A 87 -7.90 -14.74 2.18
C TYR A 87 -7.24 -15.13 0.85
N PHE A 88 -5.94 -14.85 0.71
CA PHE A 88 -5.22 -15.15 -0.53
C PHE A 88 -4.63 -16.58 -0.57
N GLY A 89 -4.73 -17.36 0.51
CA GLY A 89 -4.11 -18.68 0.62
C GLY A 89 -2.59 -18.64 0.47
N THR A 90 -1.93 -17.68 1.12
CA THR A 90 -0.50 -17.41 0.99
C THR A 90 0.25 -17.58 2.31
N ALA A 91 1.53 -17.94 2.24
CA ALA A 91 2.38 -17.96 3.43
C ALA A 91 2.85 -16.55 3.78
N GLN A 92 2.85 -16.21 5.07
CA GLN A 92 3.28 -14.90 5.58
C GLN A 92 4.67 -14.48 5.07
N SER A 93 5.64 -15.40 5.03
CA SER A 93 6.99 -15.12 4.53
C SER A 93 6.98 -14.68 3.07
N SER A 94 6.17 -15.32 2.21
CA SER A 94 6.03 -14.97 0.80
C SER A 94 5.36 -13.61 0.63
N THR A 95 4.32 -13.36 1.42
CA THR A 95 3.57 -12.08 1.43
C THR A 95 4.46 -10.93 1.88
N SER A 96 5.16 -11.04 3.01
CA SER A 96 6.03 -9.98 3.51
C SER A 96 7.25 -9.73 2.60
N GLN A 97 7.85 -10.78 2.02
CA GLN A 97 8.93 -10.62 1.03
C GLN A 97 8.43 -9.91 -0.23
N LYS A 98 7.24 -10.28 -0.73
CA LYS A 98 6.65 -9.63 -1.90
C LYS A 98 6.31 -8.17 -1.60
N SER A 99 5.77 -7.91 -0.43
CA SER A 99 5.44 -6.56 0.06
C SER A 99 6.69 -5.69 0.14
N LYS A 100 7.78 -6.17 0.75
CA LYS A 100 9.06 -5.46 0.79
C LYS A 100 9.56 -5.13 -0.61
N LEU A 101 9.55 -6.10 -1.53
CA LEU A 101 9.96 -5.89 -2.93
C LEU A 101 9.15 -4.78 -3.61
N ILE A 102 7.83 -4.73 -3.38
CA ILE A 102 6.97 -3.67 -3.92
C ILE A 102 7.33 -2.31 -3.32
N ARG A 103 7.47 -2.23 -1.99
CA ARG A 103 7.83 -0.98 -1.29
C ARG A 103 9.18 -0.45 -1.76
N ASP A 104 10.19 -1.31 -1.86
CA ASP A 104 11.53 -0.94 -2.34
C ASP A 104 11.47 -0.46 -3.81
N MET A 105 10.69 -1.16 -4.65
CA MET A 105 10.54 -0.84 -6.07
C MET A 105 9.89 0.52 -6.33
N PHE A 106 8.95 0.93 -5.48
CA PHE A 106 8.21 2.20 -5.61
C PHE A 106 8.60 3.24 -4.56
N LYS A 107 9.64 2.98 -3.76
CA LYS A 107 10.13 3.85 -2.69
C LYS A 107 9.01 4.30 -1.75
N MET A 108 8.15 3.36 -1.38
CA MET A 108 7.03 3.65 -0.49
C MET A 108 7.55 3.92 0.93
N SER A 109 7.02 4.95 1.58
CA SER A 109 7.33 5.33 2.96
C SER A 109 6.04 5.63 3.72
N HIS A 110 6.10 5.55 5.05
CA HIS A 110 4.98 5.96 5.91
C HIS A 110 4.65 7.45 5.74
N PHE A 111 3.39 7.80 6.03
CA PHE A 111 2.89 9.18 6.14
C PHE A 111 3.14 10.10 4.94
N GLY A 112 3.43 9.54 3.75
CA GLY A 112 3.76 10.37 2.61
C GLY A 112 3.79 9.64 1.28
N GLY A 113 3.78 10.44 0.21
CA GLY A 113 3.88 9.96 -1.16
C GLY A 113 2.55 9.50 -1.76
N GLU A 114 2.65 8.92 -2.95
CA GLU A 114 1.48 8.65 -3.81
C GLU A 114 0.57 7.50 -3.34
N PHE A 115 0.96 6.81 -2.26
CA PHE A 115 0.28 5.63 -1.70
C PHE A 115 -0.15 5.81 -0.24
N ALA A 116 -0.32 7.06 0.21
CA ALA A 116 -0.86 7.37 1.52
C ALA A 116 -2.40 7.51 1.43
N THR A 117 -3.14 6.87 2.34
CA THR A 117 -4.59 7.08 2.54
C THR A 117 -4.87 8.48 3.05
N GLN A 118 -6.11 8.94 2.97
CA GLN A 118 -6.50 10.24 3.52
C GLN A 118 -6.21 10.33 5.03
N VAL A 119 -6.53 9.27 5.78
CA VAL A 119 -6.26 9.18 7.22
C VAL A 119 -4.75 9.30 7.51
N SER A 120 -3.91 8.60 6.75
CA SER A 120 -2.45 8.66 6.89
C SER A 120 -1.91 10.06 6.56
N GLN A 121 -2.45 10.71 5.53
CA GLN A 121 -2.08 12.09 5.18
C GLN A 121 -2.49 13.10 6.24
N GLN A 122 -3.68 12.97 6.84
CA GLN A 122 -4.15 13.87 7.90
C GLN A 122 -3.36 13.68 9.20
N ASN A 123 -3.02 12.44 9.55
CA ASN A 123 -2.26 12.10 10.75
C ASN A 123 -0.72 12.13 10.54
N ASN A 124 -0.25 12.70 9.43
CA ASN A 124 1.17 12.79 9.14
C ASN A 124 1.86 13.72 10.16
N PRO A 125 2.81 13.22 10.99
CA PRO A 125 3.48 14.03 12.00
C PRO A 125 4.34 15.15 11.39
N PHE A 126 4.66 15.07 10.10
CA PHE A 126 5.39 16.12 9.38
C PHE A 126 4.51 17.31 8.97
N ASN A 127 3.18 17.18 8.97
CA ASN A 127 2.27 18.27 8.57
C ASN A 127 2.41 19.50 9.47
N ASN A 128 2.77 19.28 10.74
CA ASN A 128 2.91 20.34 11.73
C ASN A 128 4.37 20.80 11.92
N LEU A 129 5.30 20.39 11.06
CA LEU A 129 6.70 20.81 11.17
C LEU A 129 6.99 22.02 10.27
N VAL A 130 7.65 23.02 10.82
CA VAL A 130 8.09 24.23 10.12
C VAL A 130 9.59 24.45 10.30
N SER A 131 10.21 25.12 9.32
CA SER A 131 11.63 25.47 9.38
C SER A 131 11.79 26.92 9.83
N ILE A 132 12.49 27.15 10.94
CA ILE A 132 12.82 28.48 11.46
C ILE A 132 14.33 28.55 11.66
N ASN A 133 14.98 29.49 10.95
CA ASN A 133 16.43 29.71 11.04
C ASN A 133 17.27 28.42 10.84
N GLY A 134 16.77 27.48 10.01
CA GLY A 134 17.45 26.21 9.73
C GLY A 134 17.15 25.08 10.72
N TYR A 135 16.32 25.31 11.74
CA TYR A 135 15.85 24.29 12.67
C TYR A 135 14.44 23.84 12.31
N ILE A 136 14.18 22.54 12.37
CA ILE A 136 12.84 21.96 12.20
C ILE A 136 12.18 21.88 13.59
N VAL A 137 11.08 22.59 13.75
CA VAL A 137 10.28 22.63 15.00
C VAL A 137 8.81 22.36 14.69
N SER A 138 8.06 21.90 15.69
CA SER A 138 6.59 21.83 15.57
C SER A 138 5.99 23.23 15.59
N ALA A 139 4.95 23.50 14.79
CA ALA A 139 4.29 24.80 14.78
C ALA A 139 3.62 25.11 16.13
N ASP A 140 3.17 24.10 16.87
CA ASP A 140 2.62 24.24 18.23
C ASP A 140 3.64 24.85 19.21
N PHE A 141 4.94 24.69 18.94
CA PHE A 141 6.01 25.31 19.73
C PHE A 141 6.06 26.85 19.57
N LEU A 142 5.41 27.37 18.53
CA LEU A 142 5.36 28.79 18.18
C LEU A 142 4.05 29.46 18.60
N GLU A 143 3.06 28.67 19.01
CA GLU A 143 1.83 29.19 19.58
C GLU A 143 2.14 29.65 21.02
N ASP A 144 2.14 30.97 21.23
CA ASP A 144 2.20 31.55 22.58
C ASP A 144 1.01 31.02 23.41
N LYS A 145 1.29 30.46 24.59
CA LYS A 145 0.27 30.06 25.57
C LYS A 145 -0.45 31.25 26.19
#